data_AF-A0A934FZV7-F1
#
_entry.id   AF-A0A934FZV7-F1
#
_cell.length_a   1.000
_cell.length_b   1.000
_cell.length_c   1.000
_cell.angle_alpha   90.00
_cell.angle_beta   90.00
_cell.angle_gamma   90.00
#
_symmetry.space_group_name_H-M   'P 1'
#
loop_
_entity.id
_entity.type
_entity.pdbx_description
1 polymer ?
#
loop_
_entity_poly.entity_id
_entity_poly.type
_entity_poly.pdbx_seq_one_letter_code
_entity_poly.pdbx_strand_id
1 'polypeptide(L)'
;MAANQLRKPEVKTGLLRRIFMLARGSGLTAAEREDLISTFVERISESKSSLRPSDFGLKGNRELAEFFVKTFEEMEIAPRTLRAFLAGKRIKGYQSRFSGALFHMYVKNFQPLWEDFRKVALGQVKELNELGANPRKNLHLVNARDERVKGLKFETLEKAEKIYIIKKDGTRVEFIDGAMVSSSGKGDSAYWSFLMELEVKTSSAAKEFREQIGSAQLRFIHDEVECIEMLVDGIKDPVKVSPKNIVFSPRSINRNAVSLLSESKWAKLEKIERIGLLEAAKEGKKEKIYEASNFRVQSTSKGMGESFIRVDLAVNSEEIWKIIRAVMSE
;
A
#
# COMPACT_ATOMS: atom_id res chain seq x y z
N MET A 1 3.20 -48.05 37.63
CA MET A 1 2.79 -46.63 37.80
C MET A 1 2.60 -46.03 36.43
N ALA A 2 1.35 -45.99 35.95
CA ALA A 2 1.01 -45.47 34.64
C ALA A 2 0.86 -43.95 34.72
N ALA A 3 1.64 -43.23 33.91
CA ALA A 3 1.55 -41.79 33.78
C ALA A 3 0.19 -41.43 33.13
N ASN A 4 -0.66 -40.79 33.91
CA ASN A 4 -1.95 -40.27 33.49
C ASN A 4 -1.70 -39.14 32.47
N GLN A 5 -1.71 -39.48 31.17
CA GLN A 5 -1.84 -38.50 30.10
C GLN A 5 -3.21 -37.85 30.24
N LEU A 6 -3.23 -36.68 30.88
CA LEU A 6 -4.35 -35.74 30.82
C LEU A 6 -4.57 -35.38 29.34
N ARG A 7 -5.42 -36.14 28.66
CA ARG A 7 -6.05 -35.71 27.41
C ARG A 7 -6.73 -34.38 27.71
N LYS A 8 -6.16 -33.28 27.18
CA LYS A 8 -6.88 -32.01 27.13
C LYS A 8 -8.20 -32.29 26.38
N PRO A 9 -9.37 -32.00 26.98
CA PRO A 9 -10.62 -32.12 26.23
C PRO A 9 -10.54 -31.19 25.02
N GLU A 10 -10.92 -31.69 23.84
CA GLU A 10 -11.14 -30.90 22.62
C GLU A 10 -12.30 -29.92 22.84
N VAL A 11 -12.03 -28.85 23.58
CA VAL A 11 -12.95 -27.73 23.63
C VAL A 11 -12.81 -27.01 22.29
N LYS A 12 -13.86 -27.07 21.45
CA LYS A 12 -13.98 -26.20 20.27
C LYS A 12 -13.71 -24.77 20.72
N THR A 13 -12.51 -24.30 20.42
CA THR A 13 -12.04 -23.01 20.88
C THR A 13 -12.74 -21.97 20.02
N GLY A 14 -13.50 -21.06 20.64
CA GLY A 14 -14.21 -20.00 19.92
C GLY A 14 -13.28 -19.23 18.97
N LEU A 15 -13.81 -18.75 17.84
CA LEU A 15 -13.03 -18.15 16.75
C LEU A 15 -12.05 -17.07 17.25
N LEU A 16 -12.56 -16.10 18.03
CA LEU A 16 -11.73 -15.01 18.55
C LEU A 16 -10.64 -15.49 19.51
N ARG A 17 -10.86 -16.60 20.21
CA ARG A 17 -9.84 -17.20 21.08
C ARG A 17 -8.73 -17.88 20.27
N ARG A 18 -9.05 -18.50 19.13
CA ARG A 18 -8.05 -19.05 18.20
C ARG A 18 -7.21 -17.92 17.57
N ILE A 19 -7.87 -16.84 17.12
CA ILE A 19 -7.18 -15.63 16.64
C ILE A 19 -6.24 -15.07 17.72
N PHE A 20 -6.72 -14.96 18.96
CA PHE A 20 -5.90 -14.49 20.07
C PHE A 20 -4.67 -15.37 20.31
N MET A 21 -4.82 -16.70 20.30
CA MET A 21 -3.69 -17.63 20.49
C MET A 21 -2.64 -17.48 19.40
N LEU A 22 -3.10 -17.39 18.15
CA LEU A 22 -2.27 -17.17 16.97
C LEU A 22 -1.49 -15.86 17.07
N ALA A 23 -2.20 -14.75 17.32
CA ALA A 23 -1.61 -13.42 17.37
C ALA A 23 -0.61 -13.23 18.52
N ARG A 24 -0.73 -14.03 19.58
CA ARG A 24 0.17 -13.99 20.74
C ARG A 24 1.39 -14.91 20.60
N GLY A 25 1.61 -15.49 19.43
CA GLY A 25 2.72 -16.42 19.18
C GLY A 25 2.62 -17.75 19.93
N SER A 26 1.45 -18.08 20.51
CA SER A 26 1.26 -19.39 21.16
C SER A 26 1.19 -20.53 20.13
N GLY A 27 1.03 -20.18 18.86
CA GLY A 27 0.88 -21.11 17.75
C GLY A 27 -0.50 -21.77 17.72
N LEU A 28 -0.83 -22.31 16.56
CA LEU A 28 -1.90 -23.29 16.37
C LEU A 28 -1.27 -24.56 15.83
N THR A 29 -1.83 -25.72 16.13
CA THR A 29 -1.48 -26.95 15.41
C THR A 29 -1.86 -26.81 13.93
N ALA A 30 -1.25 -27.63 13.06
CA ALA A 30 -1.59 -27.61 11.62
C ALA A 30 -3.10 -27.82 11.37
N ALA A 31 -3.74 -28.71 12.13
CA ALA A 31 -5.17 -28.96 12.04
C ALA A 31 -6.02 -27.76 12.50
N GLU A 32 -5.66 -27.14 13.64
CA GLU A 32 -6.35 -25.94 14.12
C GLU A 32 -6.19 -24.74 13.18
N ARG A 33 -5.02 -24.63 12.53
CA ARG A 33 -4.76 -23.60 11.51
C ARG A 33 -5.60 -23.82 10.26
N GLU A 34 -5.68 -25.06 9.77
CA GLU A 34 -6.51 -25.41 8.61
C GLU A 34 -8.01 -25.22 8.88
N ASP A 35 -8.47 -25.58 10.08
CA ASP A 35 -9.85 -25.34 10.52
C ASP A 35 -10.17 -23.84 10.63
N LEU A 36 -9.21 -23.03 11.11
CA LEU A 36 -9.34 -21.57 11.15
C LEU A 36 -9.42 -20.96 9.75
N ILE A 37 -8.56 -21.40 8.82
CA ILE A 37 -8.60 -20.99 7.40
C ILE A 37 -9.96 -21.33 6.81
N SER A 38 -10.44 -22.56 7.00
CA SER A 38 -11.74 -23.02 6.48
C SER A 38 -12.89 -22.18 7.05
N THR A 39 -12.87 -21.89 8.35
CA THR A 39 -13.84 -20.99 9.01
C THR A 39 -13.82 -19.60 8.36
N PHE A 40 -12.65 -19.04 8.10
CA PHE A 40 -12.53 -17.74 7.45
C PHE A 40 -13.01 -17.76 6.00
N VAL A 41 -12.73 -18.82 5.23
CA VAL A 41 -13.21 -18.97 3.86
C VAL A 41 -14.74 -18.89 3.79
N GLU A 42 -15.42 -19.64 4.66
CA GLU A 42 -16.88 -19.63 4.77
C GLU A 42 -17.39 -18.21 5.10
N ARG A 43 -16.87 -17.59 6.17
CA ARG A 43 -17.33 -16.26 6.59
C ARG A 43 -17.05 -15.16 5.57
N ILE A 44 -15.90 -15.21 4.88
CA ILE A 44 -15.58 -14.28 3.79
C ILE A 44 -16.62 -14.41 2.67
N SER A 45 -16.98 -15.65 2.30
CA SER A 45 -17.98 -15.92 1.26
C SER A 45 -19.37 -15.36 1.62
N GLU A 46 -19.69 -15.29 2.91
CA GLU A 46 -20.95 -14.78 3.44
C GLU A 46 -20.97 -13.27 3.72
N SER A 47 -19.82 -12.58 3.62
CA SER A 47 -19.66 -11.18 4.04
C SER A 47 -20.52 -10.16 3.29
N LYS A 48 -21.17 -10.56 2.18
CA LYS A 48 -21.96 -9.69 1.28
C LYS A 48 -21.17 -8.48 0.76
N SER A 49 -19.84 -8.55 0.78
CA SER A 49 -18.98 -7.57 0.12
C SER A 49 -19.10 -7.72 -1.39
N SER A 50 -19.12 -6.60 -2.12
CA SER A 50 -18.99 -6.62 -3.58
C SER A 50 -17.54 -6.84 -4.05
N LEU A 51 -16.56 -6.69 -3.15
CA LEU A 51 -15.15 -6.90 -3.45
C LEU A 51 -14.79 -8.39 -3.39
N ARG A 52 -14.02 -8.83 -4.39
CA ARG A 52 -13.58 -10.22 -4.55
C ARG A 52 -12.11 -10.35 -4.15
N PRO A 53 -11.63 -11.54 -3.77
CA PRO A 53 -10.20 -11.79 -3.52
C PRO A 53 -9.29 -11.30 -4.66
N SER A 54 -9.72 -11.46 -5.91
CA SER A 54 -8.99 -11.00 -7.10
C SER A 54 -8.78 -9.50 -7.14
N ASP A 55 -9.65 -8.71 -6.49
CA ASP A 55 -9.49 -7.26 -6.40
C ASP A 55 -8.31 -6.86 -5.51
N PHE A 56 -7.89 -7.76 -4.61
CA PHE A 56 -6.71 -7.62 -3.77
C PHE A 56 -5.48 -8.36 -4.33
N GLY A 57 -5.57 -8.92 -5.54
CA GLY A 57 -4.50 -9.70 -6.16
C GLY A 57 -4.36 -11.13 -5.62
N LEU A 58 -5.42 -11.67 -5.02
CA LEU A 58 -5.48 -13.02 -4.47
C LEU A 58 -6.35 -13.92 -5.34
N LYS A 59 -6.00 -15.21 -5.47
CA LYS A 59 -6.68 -16.14 -6.38
C LYS A 59 -8.07 -16.56 -5.91
N GLY A 60 -8.36 -16.45 -4.61
CA GLY A 60 -9.65 -16.86 -4.06
C GLY A 60 -9.77 -16.64 -2.54
N ASN A 61 -10.92 -17.03 -1.99
CA ASN A 61 -11.23 -16.81 -0.56
C ASN A 61 -10.21 -17.49 0.35
N ARG A 62 -9.62 -18.61 -0.08
CA ARG A 62 -8.59 -19.32 0.68
C ARG A 62 -7.32 -18.50 0.84
N GLU A 63 -6.79 -17.93 -0.23
CA GLU A 63 -5.59 -17.07 -0.15
C GLU A 63 -5.88 -15.81 0.70
N LEU A 64 -7.10 -15.28 0.65
CA LEU A 64 -7.52 -14.18 1.53
C LEU A 64 -7.57 -14.61 3.00
N ALA A 65 -8.13 -15.78 3.30
CA ALA A 65 -8.11 -16.34 4.66
C ALA A 65 -6.68 -16.59 5.17
N GLU A 66 -5.81 -17.15 4.32
CA GLU A 66 -4.39 -17.36 4.64
C GLU A 66 -3.66 -16.04 4.90
N PHE A 67 -3.96 -14.99 4.14
CA PHE A 67 -3.48 -13.64 4.40
C PHE A 67 -3.89 -13.15 5.79
N PHE A 68 -5.16 -13.34 6.20
CA PHE A 68 -5.62 -12.97 7.55
C PHE A 68 -4.85 -13.73 8.63
N VAL A 69 -4.75 -15.06 8.51
CA VAL A 69 -4.03 -15.93 9.44
C VAL A 69 -2.57 -15.50 9.57
N LYS A 70 -1.87 -15.35 8.45
CA LYS A 70 -0.47 -14.91 8.44
C LYS A 70 -0.29 -13.54 9.07
N THR A 71 -1.17 -12.58 8.75
CA THR A 71 -1.10 -11.25 9.33
C THR A 71 -1.31 -11.30 10.84
N PHE A 72 -2.22 -12.16 11.34
CA PHE A 72 -2.37 -12.39 12.78
C PHE A 72 -1.11 -12.99 13.40
N GLU A 73 -0.50 -14.01 12.79
CA GLU A 73 0.77 -14.61 13.23
C GLU A 73 1.87 -13.55 13.43
N GLU A 74 1.93 -12.57 12.52
CA GLU A 74 2.91 -11.47 12.53
C GLU A 74 2.56 -10.31 13.49
N MET A 75 1.40 -10.32 14.16
CA MET A 75 0.98 -9.17 15.00
C MET A 75 1.71 -9.07 16.34
N GLU A 76 2.26 -10.17 16.85
CA GLU A 76 2.97 -10.26 18.15
C GLU A 76 2.27 -9.44 19.26
N ILE A 77 0.99 -9.71 19.50
CA ILE A 77 0.17 -8.81 20.32
C ILE A 77 0.62 -8.80 21.79
N ALA A 78 0.78 -7.60 22.36
CA ALA A 78 1.10 -7.38 23.77
C ALA A 78 0.09 -7.92 24.82
N PRO A 79 -1.24 -7.98 24.58
CA PRO A 79 -2.20 -8.41 25.60
C PRO A 79 -1.96 -9.87 26.04
N ARG A 80 -1.79 -10.08 27.35
CA ARG A 80 -1.61 -11.43 27.92
C ARG A 80 -2.92 -12.21 28.09
N THR A 81 -4.08 -11.54 28.02
CA THR A 81 -5.39 -12.16 28.24
C THR A 81 -6.35 -11.89 27.08
N LEU A 82 -7.25 -12.87 26.84
CA LEU A 82 -8.31 -12.76 25.84
C LEU A 82 -9.22 -11.55 26.11
N ARG A 83 -9.61 -11.31 27.38
CA ARG A 83 -10.42 -10.13 27.76
C ARG A 83 -9.76 -8.82 27.36
N ALA A 84 -8.45 -8.71 27.53
CA ALA A 84 -7.71 -7.52 27.15
C ALA A 84 -7.57 -7.40 25.62
N PHE A 85 -7.47 -8.51 24.89
CA PHE A 85 -7.50 -8.53 23.42
C PHE A 85 -8.86 -8.06 22.86
N LEU A 86 -9.95 -8.55 23.45
CA LEU A 86 -11.33 -8.25 23.07
C LEU A 86 -11.81 -6.86 23.51
N ALA A 87 -11.00 -6.11 24.25
CA ALA A 87 -11.36 -4.75 24.66
C ALA A 87 -11.69 -3.91 23.41
N GLY A 88 -12.88 -3.29 23.39
CA GLY A 88 -13.46 -2.67 22.18
C GLY A 88 -12.53 -1.71 21.43
N LYS A 89 -11.67 -0.95 22.13
CA LYS A 89 -10.67 -0.07 21.50
C LYS A 89 -9.57 -0.86 20.75
N ARG A 90 -9.13 -2.00 21.29
CA ARG A 90 -8.05 -2.81 20.71
C ARG A 90 -8.51 -3.62 19.52
N ILE A 91 -9.68 -4.27 19.61
CA ILE A 91 -10.23 -5.01 18.47
C ILE A 91 -10.50 -4.09 17.27
N LYS A 92 -11.01 -2.87 17.50
CA LYS A 92 -11.13 -1.84 16.47
C LYS A 92 -9.77 -1.44 15.88
N GLY A 93 -8.74 -1.34 16.71
CA GLY A 93 -7.36 -1.09 16.27
C GLY A 93 -6.84 -2.19 15.33
N TYR A 94 -7.04 -3.47 15.68
CA TYR A 94 -6.66 -4.59 14.82
C TYR A 94 -7.45 -4.60 13.51
N GLN A 95 -8.77 -4.41 13.58
CA GLN A 95 -9.61 -4.32 12.38
C GLN A 95 -9.17 -3.16 11.46
N SER A 96 -8.81 -2.01 12.03
CA SER A 96 -8.28 -0.87 11.27
C SER A 96 -6.97 -1.20 10.56
N ARG A 97 -6.08 -2.01 11.17
CA ARG A 97 -4.84 -2.48 10.54
C ARG A 97 -5.14 -3.36 9.33
N PHE A 98 -6.08 -4.29 9.44
CA PHE A 98 -6.54 -5.11 8.30
C PHE A 98 -7.20 -4.27 7.21
N SER A 99 -8.00 -3.27 7.59
CA SER A 99 -8.64 -2.36 6.63
C SER A 99 -7.60 -1.60 5.81
N GLY A 100 -6.56 -1.07 6.47
CA GLY A 100 -5.41 -0.48 5.80
C GLY A 100 -4.75 -1.48 4.85
N ALA A 101 -4.35 -2.66 5.34
CA ALA A 101 -3.64 -3.64 4.52
C ALA A 101 -4.43 -4.09 3.28
N LEU A 102 -5.73 -4.42 3.43
CA LEU A 102 -6.59 -4.77 2.29
C LEU A 102 -6.76 -3.61 1.33
N PHE A 103 -6.85 -2.37 1.83
CA PHE A 103 -6.94 -1.21 0.94
C PHE A 103 -5.65 -1.00 0.13
N HIS A 104 -4.47 -1.18 0.74
CA HIS A 104 -3.21 -1.14 0.00
C HIS A 104 -3.16 -2.21 -1.08
N MET A 105 -3.58 -3.45 -0.76
CA MET A 105 -3.67 -4.53 -1.75
C MET A 105 -4.65 -4.21 -2.87
N TYR A 106 -5.78 -3.57 -2.56
CA TYR A 106 -6.75 -3.13 -3.57
C TYR A 106 -6.15 -2.12 -4.53
N VAL A 107 -5.54 -1.05 -4.03
CA VAL A 107 -4.88 -0.02 -4.86
C VAL A 107 -3.74 -0.60 -5.68
N LYS A 108 -2.93 -1.48 -5.07
CA LYS A 108 -1.84 -2.20 -5.74
C LYS A 108 -2.31 -2.94 -6.99
N ASN A 109 -3.53 -3.49 -6.95
CA ASN A 109 -4.12 -4.28 -8.03
C ASN A 109 -5.18 -3.51 -8.85
N PHE A 110 -5.26 -2.19 -8.68
CA PHE A 110 -6.22 -1.36 -9.39
C PHE A 110 -5.63 -0.87 -10.73
N GLN A 111 -5.70 -1.71 -11.76
CA GLN A 111 -5.03 -1.50 -13.05
C GLN A 111 -5.29 -0.12 -13.71
N PRO A 112 -6.54 0.39 -13.79
CA PRO A 112 -6.77 1.67 -14.47
C PRO A 112 -5.98 2.85 -13.90
N LEU A 113 -5.78 2.86 -12.57
CA LEU A 113 -4.96 3.88 -11.90
C LEU A 113 -3.49 3.76 -12.31
N TRP A 114 -2.95 2.54 -12.33
CA TRP A 114 -1.54 2.29 -12.68
C TRP A 114 -1.26 2.55 -14.16
N GLU A 115 -2.23 2.32 -15.04
CA GLU A 115 -2.12 2.70 -16.46
C GLU A 115 -2.00 4.20 -16.64
N ASP A 116 -2.79 4.99 -15.93
CA ASP A 116 -2.67 6.46 -15.97
C ASP A 116 -1.37 6.95 -15.32
N PHE A 117 -0.97 6.37 -14.19
CA PHE A 117 0.34 6.67 -13.60
C PHE A 117 1.48 6.36 -14.57
N ARG A 118 1.41 5.24 -15.30
CA ARG A 118 2.37 4.88 -16.35
C ARG A 118 2.39 5.92 -17.47
N LYS A 119 1.24 6.40 -17.97
CA LYS A 119 1.19 7.44 -19.00
C LYS A 119 1.88 8.73 -18.55
N VAL A 120 1.62 9.18 -17.32
CA VAL A 120 2.24 10.39 -16.75
C VAL A 120 3.74 10.18 -16.57
N ALA A 121 4.15 9.04 -16.02
CA ALA A 121 5.55 8.71 -15.80
C ALA A 121 6.36 8.62 -17.11
N LEU A 122 5.77 8.12 -18.20
CA LEU A 122 6.40 8.14 -19.54
C LEU A 122 6.70 9.56 -20.02
N GLY A 123 5.80 10.51 -19.74
CA GLY A 123 6.04 11.93 -20.01
C GLY A 123 7.24 12.48 -19.25
N GLN A 124 7.40 12.08 -17.98
CA GLN A 124 8.55 12.48 -17.16
C GLN A 124 9.85 11.80 -17.62
N VAL A 125 9.82 10.53 -18.05
CA VAL A 125 11.01 9.86 -18.64
C VAL A 125 11.51 10.63 -19.86
N LYS A 126 10.59 11.06 -20.74
CA LYS A 126 10.95 11.89 -21.90
C LYS A 126 11.65 13.17 -21.46
N GLU A 127 11.10 13.85 -20.45
CA GLU A 127 11.71 15.06 -19.89
C GLU A 127 13.12 14.80 -19.30
N LEU A 128 13.27 13.74 -18.51
CA LEU A 128 14.56 13.37 -17.93
C LEU A 128 15.62 13.15 -19.03
N ASN A 129 15.25 12.45 -20.10
CA ASN A 129 16.14 12.21 -21.22
C ASN A 129 16.49 13.49 -21.99
N GLU A 130 15.53 14.40 -22.18
CA GLU A 130 15.78 15.71 -22.80
C GLU A 130 16.77 16.55 -21.96
N LEU A 131 16.59 16.58 -20.64
CA LEU A 131 17.49 17.31 -19.72
C LEU A 131 18.86 16.64 -19.58
N GLY A 132 18.92 15.31 -19.64
CA GLY A 132 20.16 14.53 -19.60
C GLY A 132 21.02 14.72 -20.85
N ALA A 133 20.39 14.86 -22.01
CA ALA A 133 21.06 15.10 -23.30
C ALA A 133 21.43 16.57 -23.52
N ASN A 134 20.52 17.50 -23.23
CA ASN A 134 20.67 18.93 -23.50
C ASN A 134 20.40 19.79 -22.24
N PRO A 135 21.33 19.77 -21.26
CA PRO A 135 21.16 20.56 -20.05
C PRO A 135 21.14 22.06 -20.37
N ARG A 136 20.09 22.77 -19.93
CA ARG A 136 20.00 24.23 -20.07
C ARG A 136 20.69 24.90 -18.88
N LYS A 137 21.13 26.15 -19.04
CA LYS A 137 21.89 26.92 -18.03
C LYS A 137 21.28 26.85 -16.61
N ASN A 138 19.94 26.81 -16.51
CA ASN A 138 19.19 26.75 -15.25
C ASN A 138 18.29 25.50 -15.08
N LEU A 139 18.33 24.53 -16.00
CA LEU A 139 17.54 23.29 -15.92
C LEU A 139 18.43 22.10 -16.28
N HIS A 140 18.80 21.30 -15.29
CA HIS A 140 19.66 20.14 -15.41
C HIS A 140 19.26 19.10 -14.36
N LEU A 141 19.50 17.83 -14.66
CA LEU A 141 19.30 16.75 -13.70
C LEU A 141 20.25 16.91 -12.51
N VAL A 142 19.72 16.63 -11.32
CA VAL A 142 20.48 16.62 -10.07
C VAL A 142 20.27 15.29 -9.35
N ASN A 143 21.24 14.85 -8.57
CA ASN A 143 21.03 13.73 -7.66
C ASN A 143 20.48 14.19 -6.30
N ALA A 144 20.25 13.26 -5.37
CA ALA A 144 19.77 13.60 -4.02
C ALA A 144 20.76 14.40 -3.16
N ARG A 145 21.99 14.60 -3.64
CA ARG A 145 23.02 15.47 -3.02
C ARG A 145 23.14 16.83 -3.70
N ASP A 146 22.18 17.17 -4.56
CA ASP A 146 22.19 18.37 -5.42
C ASP A 146 23.38 18.45 -6.39
N GLU A 147 24.06 17.33 -6.65
CA GLU A 147 25.14 17.27 -7.63
C GLU A 147 24.55 17.10 -9.04
N ARG A 148 25.11 17.82 -10.02
CA ARG A 148 24.67 17.73 -11.41
C ARG A 148 25.03 16.37 -12.01
N VAL A 149 24.05 15.72 -12.62
CA VAL A 149 24.27 14.47 -13.39
C VAL A 149 23.99 14.71 -14.88
N LYS A 150 24.74 14.03 -15.76
CA LYS A 150 24.69 14.23 -17.22
C LYS A 150 24.84 12.91 -17.97
N GLY A 151 24.39 12.87 -19.22
CA GLY A 151 24.59 11.71 -20.10
C GLY A 151 23.76 10.49 -19.69
N LEU A 152 22.73 10.68 -18.87
CA LEU A 152 21.82 9.62 -18.46
C LEU A 152 20.75 9.39 -19.53
N LYS A 153 20.37 8.13 -19.68
CA LYS A 153 19.27 7.68 -20.54
C LYS A 153 18.39 6.70 -19.77
N PHE A 154 17.20 7.15 -19.43
CA PHE A 154 16.16 6.41 -18.73
C PHE A 154 15.26 5.72 -19.75
N GLU A 155 15.15 4.40 -19.68
CA GLU A 155 14.47 3.61 -20.72
C GLU A 155 13.39 2.70 -20.15
N THR A 156 13.67 2.05 -19.01
CA THR A 156 12.75 1.08 -18.41
C THR A 156 11.86 1.78 -17.40
N LEU A 157 10.54 1.59 -17.52
CA LEU A 157 9.57 2.11 -16.57
C LEU A 157 8.95 0.94 -15.79
N GLU A 158 9.30 0.84 -14.52
CA GLU A 158 8.85 -0.23 -13.64
C GLU A 158 8.06 0.30 -12.47
N LYS A 159 7.26 -0.59 -11.88
CA LYS A 159 6.62 -0.33 -10.60
C LYS A 159 7.60 -0.69 -9.48
N ALA A 160 7.68 0.17 -8.48
CA ALA A 160 8.39 -0.08 -7.24
C ALA A 160 7.41 -0.12 -6.07
N GLU A 161 7.66 -1.01 -5.11
CA GLU A 161 6.85 -1.19 -3.91
C GLU A 161 7.74 -1.45 -2.70
N LYS A 162 7.16 -1.34 -1.50
CA LYS A 162 7.85 -1.53 -0.23
C LYS A 162 9.14 -0.69 -0.19
N ILE A 163 8.98 0.62 -0.39
CA ILE A 163 10.09 1.55 -0.53
C ILE A 163 10.48 2.00 0.87
N TYR A 164 11.69 1.64 1.29
CA TYR A 164 12.24 1.97 2.61
C TYR A 164 13.44 2.88 2.48
N ILE A 165 13.55 3.80 3.42
CA ILE A 165 14.79 4.52 3.72
C ILE A 165 15.56 3.72 4.76
N ILE A 166 16.80 3.39 4.44
CA ILE A 166 17.78 2.86 5.39
C ILE A 166 18.65 4.02 5.84
N LYS A 167 18.55 4.38 7.12
CA LYS A 167 19.38 5.42 7.74
C LYS A 167 20.76 4.86 8.11
N LYS A 168 21.74 5.74 8.25
CA LYS A 168 23.13 5.39 8.62
C LYS A 168 23.28 4.72 9.99
N ASP A 169 22.30 4.88 10.87
CA ASP A 169 22.24 4.21 12.18
C ASP A 169 21.62 2.80 12.11
N GLY A 170 21.29 2.33 10.90
CA GLY A 170 20.62 1.04 10.66
C GLY A 170 19.10 1.10 10.79
N THR A 171 18.53 2.27 11.14
CA THR A 171 17.07 2.43 11.23
C THR A 171 16.44 2.29 9.85
N ARG A 172 15.42 1.44 9.75
CA ARG A 172 14.64 1.21 8.53
C ARG A 172 13.25 1.82 8.66
N VAL A 173 12.94 2.79 7.79
CA VAL A 173 11.67 3.53 7.81
C VAL A 173 10.96 3.36 6.48
N GLU A 174 9.68 2.98 6.51
CA GLU A 174 8.84 2.96 5.31
C GLU A 174 8.63 4.38 4.81
N PHE A 175 8.97 4.61 3.54
CA PHE A 175 9.01 5.94 2.96
C PHE A 175 7.76 6.24 2.13
N ILE A 176 7.46 5.39 1.15
CA ILE A 176 6.34 5.54 0.22
C ILE A 176 5.74 4.15 -0.07
N ASP A 177 4.43 4.07 -0.21
CA ASP A 177 3.73 2.79 -0.41
C ASP A 177 4.03 2.16 -1.78
N GLY A 178 4.18 2.99 -2.82
CA GLY A 178 4.63 2.56 -4.13
C GLY A 178 5.04 3.71 -5.05
N ALA A 179 5.68 3.39 -6.17
CA ALA A 179 6.06 4.39 -7.16
C ALA A 179 6.15 3.80 -8.57
N MET A 180 6.08 4.67 -9.57
CA MET A 180 6.66 4.40 -10.88
C MET A 180 8.10 4.91 -10.89
N VAL A 181 9.03 4.04 -11.27
CA VAL A 181 10.47 4.33 -11.28
C VAL A 181 11.05 4.07 -12.65
N SER A 182 12.13 4.77 -12.97
CA SER A 182 12.94 4.45 -14.14
C SER A 182 14.42 4.45 -13.79
N SER A 183 15.18 3.59 -14.47
CA SER A 183 16.61 3.47 -14.26
C SER A 183 17.42 3.80 -15.52
N SER A 184 18.65 4.23 -15.28
CA SER A 184 19.68 4.44 -16.29
C SER A 184 20.97 3.73 -15.87
N GLY A 185 21.55 2.94 -16.77
CA GLY A 185 22.70 2.08 -16.46
C GLY A 185 22.29 0.70 -15.95
N LYS A 186 23.24 -0.06 -15.40
CA LYS A 186 23.05 -1.43 -14.91
C LYS A 186 23.80 -1.66 -13.59
N GLY A 187 23.36 -2.66 -12.82
CA GLY A 187 23.98 -3.08 -11.57
C GLY A 187 23.96 -1.99 -10.48
N ASP A 188 24.91 -2.06 -9.56
CA ASP A 188 25.00 -1.17 -8.39
C ASP A 188 25.30 0.30 -8.74
N SER A 189 25.77 0.54 -9.97
CA SER A 189 26.01 1.89 -10.52
C SER A 189 24.79 2.49 -11.22
N ALA A 190 23.66 1.77 -11.30
CA ALA A 190 22.47 2.29 -11.95
C ALA A 190 21.93 3.53 -11.22
N TYR A 191 21.58 4.54 -12.00
CA TYR A 191 20.85 5.72 -11.54
C TYR A 191 19.37 5.42 -11.59
N TRP A 192 18.61 5.92 -10.61
CA TRP A 192 17.17 5.70 -10.49
C TRP A 192 16.44 7.02 -10.30
N SER A 193 15.30 7.18 -10.94
CA SER A 193 14.39 8.31 -10.74
C SER A 193 13.05 7.80 -10.26
N PHE A 194 12.53 8.41 -9.20
CA PHE A 194 11.11 8.33 -8.84
C PHE A 194 10.34 9.31 -9.73
N LEU A 195 9.30 8.82 -10.39
CA LEU A 195 8.55 9.57 -11.40
C LEU A 195 7.18 9.95 -10.84
N MET A 196 6.45 8.92 -10.42
CA MET A 196 5.15 9.03 -9.76
C MET A 196 5.24 8.36 -8.41
N GLU A 197 5.02 9.10 -7.34
CA GLU A 197 4.96 8.56 -5.98
C GLU A 197 3.49 8.31 -5.61
N LEU A 198 3.23 7.20 -4.93
CA LEU A 198 1.91 6.80 -4.46
C LEU A 198 1.94 6.56 -2.96
N GLU A 199 1.05 7.26 -2.25
CA GLU A 199 0.66 6.92 -0.90
C GLU A 199 -0.81 6.52 -0.82
N VAL A 200 -1.07 5.44 -0.11
CA VAL A 200 -2.39 4.90 0.14
C VAL A 200 -2.80 5.32 1.55
N LYS A 201 -3.84 6.14 1.64
CA LYS A 201 -4.30 6.70 2.92
C LYS A 201 -5.76 6.38 3.13
N THR A 202 -6.13 6.11 4.38
CA THR A 202 -7.55 6.16 4.75
C THR A 202 -8.09 7.57 4.48
N SER A 203 -9.40 7.67 4.22
CA SER A 203 -10.04 8.96 3.88
C SER A 203 -9.82 10.06 4.92
N SER A 204 -9.61 9.67 6.19
CA SER A 204 -9.31 10.56 7.31
C SER A 204 -7.84 11.00 7.30
N ALA A 205 -6.89 10.06 7.18
CA ALA A 205 -5.46 10.37 7.08
C ALA A 205 -5.12 11.21 5.83
N ALA A 206 -5.88 11.04 4.75
CA ALA A 206 -5.71 11.82 3.51
C ALA A 206 -6.09 13.31 3.65
N LYS A 207 -6.71 13.75 4.75
CA LYS A 207 -7.11 15.17 4.95
C LYS A 207 -5.93 16.08 5.26
N GLU A 208 -4.98 15.59 6.06
CA GLU A 208 -3.79 16.34 6.53
C GLU A 208 -2.57 16.12 5.61
N PHE A 209 -2.73 15.28 4.59
CA PHE A 209 -1.64 14.79 3.77
C PHE A 209 -0.89 15.89 3.00
N ARG A 210 -1.58 16.98 2.64
CA ARG A 210 -0.97 18.15 1.98
C ARG A 210 0.22 18.72 2.76
N GLU A 211 0.14 18.74 4.09
CA GLU A 211 1.18 19.29 4.95
C GLU A 211 2.38 18.33 5.09
N GLN A 212 2.13 17.02 5.03
CA GLN A 212 3.15 15.97 5.15
C GLN A 212 4.06 15.88 3.91
N ILE A 213 3.53 16.23 2.74
CA ILE A 213 4.23 16.14 1.45
C ILE A 213 5.42 17.10 1.35
N GLY A 214 5.34 18.32 1.90
CA GLY A 214 6.43 19.29 1.81
C GLY A 214 7.68 18.88 2.59
N SER A 215 7.51 18.07 3.65
CA SER A 215 8.57 17.66 4.58
C SER A 215 9.27 16.35 4.22
N ALA A 216 8.70 15.52 3.33
CA ALA A 216 9.13 14.14 3.11
C ALA A 216 9.80 13.93 1.74
N GLN A 217 10.64 14.85 1.26
CA GLN A 217 11.41 14.59 0.04
C GLN A 217 12.74 13.93 0.41
N LEU A 218 13.08 12.84 -0.29
CA LEU A 218 14.40 12.23 -0.23
C LEU A 218 15.54 13.23 -0.44
N ARG A 219 15.28 14.26 -1.25
CA ARG A 219 16.20 15.36 -1.50
C ARG A 219 16.56 16.15 -0.24
N PHE A 220 15.71 16.17 0.79
CA PHE A 220 15.93 16.96 2.02
C PHE A 220 16.52 16.18 3.19
N ILE A 221 16.63 14.84 3.10
CA ILE A 221 17.08 13.98 4.21
C ILE A 221 18.35 13.19 3.90
N HIS A 222 18.99 13.44 2.75
CA HIS A 222 20.15 12.69 2.24
C HIS A 222 21.33 12.55 3.22
N ASP A 223 21.51 13.46 4.18
CA ASP A 223 22.59 13.42 5.16
C ASP A 223 22.47 12.26 6.18
N GLU A 224 21.25 11.80 6.45
CA GLU A 224 20.99 10.68 7.37
C GLU A 224 20.77 9.35 6.65
N VAL A 225 20.61 9.38 5.32
CA VAL A 225 20.26 8.21 4.51
C VAL A 225 21.51 7.50 4.01
N GLU A 226 21.59 6.20 4.26
CA GLU A 226 22.59 5.31 3.68
C GLU A 226 22.17 4.87 2.28
N CYS A 227 20.96 4.32 2.16
CA CYS A 227 20.38 3.91 0.88
C CYS A 227 18.84 3.87 0.94
N ILE A 228 18.25 3.77 -0.24
CA ILE A 228 16.84 3.43 -0.42
C ILE A 228 16.78 1.98 -0.87
N GLU A 229 15.96 1.19 -0.19
CA GLU A 229 15.65 -0.18 -0.57
C GLU A 229 14.24 -0.24 -1.16
N MET A 230 14.08 -0.87 -2.33
CA MET A 230 12.77 -1.03 -2.97
C MET A 230 12.66 -2.38 -3.69
N LEU A 231 11.46 -2.93 -3.75
CA LEU A 231 11.14 -4.06 -4.61
C LEU A 231 10.64 -3.53 -5.96
N VAL A 232 11.33 -3.87 -7.04
CA VAL A 232 10.98 -3.40 -8.39
C VAL A 232 10.44 -4.58 -9.20
N ASP A 233 9.30 -4.38 -9.85
CA ASP A 233 8.70 -5.40 -10.71
C ASP A 233 9.72 -5.86 -11.77
N GLY A 234 9.80 -7.18 -11.98
CA GLY A 234 10.77 -7.80 -12.89
C GLY A 234 12.19 -7.97 -12.32
N ILE A 235 12.51 -7.42 -11.14
CA ILE A 235 13.80 -7.60 -10.47
C ILE A 235 13.62 -8.52 -9.26
N LYS A 236 14.39 -9.62 -9.23
CA LYS A 236 14.24 -10.68 -8.22
C LYS A 236 14.65 -10.22 -6.81
N ASP A 237 15.78 -9.52 -6.72
CA ASP A 237 16.36 -9.09 -5.45
C ASP A 237 16.01 -7.62 -5.15
N PRO A 238 15.86 -7.23 -3.87
CA PRO A 238 15.61 -5.84 -3.51
C PRO A 238 16.69 -4.93 -4.09
N VAL A 239 16.27 -3.86 -4.77
CA VAL A 239 17.17 -2.85 -5.32
C VAL A 239 17.56 -1.90 -4.20
N LYS A 240 18.87 -1.75 -3.96
CA LYS A 240 19.43 -0.78 -3.01
C LYS A 240 20.11 0.33 -3.77
N VAL A 241 19.66 1.56 -3.55
CA VAL A 241 20.17 2.72 -4.29
C VAL A 241 20.70 3.76 -3.30
N SER A 242 21.97 4.10 -3.47
CA SER A 242 22.58 5.18 -2.70
C SER A 242 22.02 6.55 -3.11
N PRO A 243 21.96 7.55 -2.21
CA PRO A 243 21.44 8.88 -2.53
C PRO A 243 22.09 9.55 -3.76
N LYS A 244 23.40 9.31 -3.98
CA LYS A 244 24.12 9.85 -5.16
C LYS A 244 23.63 9.30 -6.51
N ASN A 245 22.94 8.17 -6.49
CA ASN A 245 22.39 7.50 -7.67
C ASN A 245 20.89 7.76 -7.84
N ILE A 246 20.24 8.45 -6.89
CA ILE A 246 18.86 8.89 -7.06
C ILE A 246 18.86 10.21 -7.80
N VAL A 247 18.17 10.28 -8.92
CA VAL A 247 18.14 11.41 -9.84
C VAL A 247 16.76 12.04 -9.87
N PHE A 248 16.76 13.37 -9.94
CA PHE A 248 15.56 14.18 -10.02
C PHE A 248 15.64 15.14 -11.20
N SER A 249 14.49 15.38 -11.83
CA SER A 249 14.32 16.60 -12.61
C SER A 249 14.21 17.79 -11.63
N PRO A 250 14.73 18.97 -12.00
CA PRO A 250 14.44 20.22 -11.29
C PRO A 250 12.97 20.65 -11.50
N ARG A 251 12.25 20.02 -12.43
CA ARG A 251 10.80 20.08 -12.50
C ARG A 251 10.22 18.96 -11.65
N SER A 252 9.04 19.22 -11.12
CA SER A 252 8.43 18.47 -10.03
C SER A 252 8.29 16.97 -10.19
N ILE A 253 8.35 16.31 -9.03
CA ILE A 253 7.81 14.97 -8.82
C ILE A 253 6.30 15.10 -8.60
N ASN A 254 5.54 14.20 -9.23
CA ASN A 254 4.11 14.09 -8.99
C ASN A 254 3.88 13.16 -7.80
N ARG A 255 3.24 13.69 -6.76
CA ARG A 255 2.87 12.93 -5.57
C ARG A 255 1.38 12.65 -5.59
N ASN A 256 1.02 11.39 -5.38
CA ASN A 256 -0.35 10.93 -5.50
C ASN A 256 -0.80 10.34 -4.17
N ALA A 257 -1.92 10.82 -3.64
CA ALA A 257 -2.62 10.15 -2.55
C ALA A 257 -3.84 9.44 -3.09
N VAL A 258 -3.96 8.16 -2.79
CA VAL A 258 -5.15 7.38 -3.13
C VAL A 258 -5.90 7.03 -1.86
N SER A 259 -7.18 7.37 -1.83
CA SER A 259 -8.08 7.03 -0.74
C SER A 259 -9.39 6.45 -1.26
N LEU A 260 -10.16 5.82 -0.38
CA LEU A 260 -11.55 5.44 -0.68
C LEU A 260 -12.49 6.62 -0.42
N LEU A 261 -13.65 6.63 -1.09
CA LEU A 261 -14.72 7.53 -0.71
C LEU A 261 -15.11 7.30 0.76
N SER A 262 -15.04 8.37 1.57
CA SER A 262 -15.57 8.35 2.93
C SER A 262 -17.07 8.11 2.92
N GLU A 263 -17.61 7.46 3.95
CA GLU A 263 -19.05 7.22 4.11
C GLU A 263 -19.91 8.47 3.88
N SER A 264 -19.48 9.62 4.40
CA SER A 264 -20.19 10.90 4.23
C SER A 264 -20.21 11.42 2.80
N LYS A 265 -19.21 11.08 1.97
CA LYS A 265 -19.19 11.39 0.54
C LYS A 265 -20.01 10.37 -0.23
N TRP A 266 -19.87 9.09 0.10
CA TRP A 266 -20.66 8.02 -0.48
C TRP A 266 -22.17 8.26 -0.29
N ALA A 267 -22.58 8.67 0.91
CA ALA A 267 -23.98 8.95 1.23
C ALA A 267 -24.59 10.12 0.43
N LYS A 268 -23.75 11.01 -0.13
CA LYS A 268 -24.18 12.14 -0.96
C LYS A 268 -24.36 11.77 -2.44
N LEU A 269 -23.86 10.62 -2.88
CA LEU A 269 -24.09 10.13 -4.22
C LEU A 269 -25.57 9.77 -4.42
N GLU A 270 -26.07 9.98 -5.63
CA GLU A 270 -27.44 9.60 -5.94
C GLU A 270 -27.65 8.09 -5.76
N LYS A 271 -28.88 7.67 -5.43
CA LYS A 271 -29.16 6.24 -5.20
C LYS A 271 -28.80 5.38 -6.42
N ILE A 272 -29.11 5.87 -7.63
CA ILE A 272 -28.83 5.15 -8.88
C ILE A 272 -27.33 5.02 -9.13
N GLU A 273 -26.56 6.06 -8.83
CA GLU A 273 -25.10 6.06 -8.93
C GLU A 273 -24.48 5.04 -7.96
N ARG A 274 -24.92 5.02 -6.70
CA ARG A 274 -24.46 4.03 -5.71
C ARG A 274 -24.73 2.59 -6.15
N ILE A 275 -25.93 2.32 -6.67
CA ILE A 275 -26.28 0.98 -7.19
C ILE A 275 -25.35 0.63 -8.35
N GLY A 276 -25.21 1.52 -9.33
CA GLY A 276 -24.37 1.28 -10.50
C GLY A 276 -22.88 1.07 -10.18
N LEU A 277 -22.37 1.70 -9.11
CA LEU A 277 -20.99 1.51 -8.62
C LEU A 277 -20.82 0.18 -7.87
N LEU A 278 -21.81 -0.23 -7.06
CA LEU A 278 -21.78 -1.54 -6.40
C LEU A 278 -21.85 -2.69 -7.40
N GLU A 279 -22.67 -2.56 -8.44
CA GLU A 279 -22.73 -3.52 -9.56
C GLU A 279 -21.41 -3.56 -10.31
N ALA A 280 -20.82 -2.39 -10.63
CA ALA A 280 -19.51 -2.32 -11.27
C ALA A 280 -18.42 -3.03 -10.45
N ALA A 281 -18.40 -2.83 -9.13
CA ALA A 281 -17.47 -3.53 -8.23
C ALA A 281 -17.68 -5.05 -8.26
N LYS A 282 -18.94 -5.51 -8.17
CA LYS A 282 -19.27 -6.95 -8.21
C LYS A 282 -18.84 -7.61 -9.52
N GLU A 283 -19.00 -6.90 -10.64
CA GLU A 283 -18.62 -7.37 -11.98
C GLU A 283 -17.12 -7.19 -12.26
N GLY A 284 -16.39 -6.46 -11.41
CA GLY A 284 -14.97 -6.17 -11.61
C GLY A 284 -14.68 -5.09 -12.65
N LYS A 285 -15.65 -4.24 -12.99
CA LYS A 285 -15.52 -3.13 -13.94
C LYS A 285 -14.77 -1.95 -13.30
N LYS A 286 -13.46 -2.10 -13.12
CA LYS A 286 -12.60 -1.13 -12.43
C LYS A 286 -12.52 0.22 -13.18
N GLU A 287 -12.68 0.22 -14.50
CA GLU A 287 -12.69 1.40 -15.36
C GLU A 287 -13.85 2.32 -14.99
N LYS A 288 -15.06 1.75 -14.84
CA LYS A 288 -16.25 2.51 -14.42
C LYS A 288 -16.10 3.09 -13.01
N ILE A 289 -15.44 2.36 -12.10
CA ILE A 289 -15.13 2.87 -10.76
C ILE A 289 -14.13 4.03 -10.86
N TYR A 290 -13.12 3.90 -11.72
CA TYR A 290 -12.10 4.92 -11.93
C TYR A 290 -12.69 6.20 -12.53
N GLU A 291 -13.55 6.08 -13.55
CA GLU A 291 -14.26 7.21 -14.18
C GLU A 291 -15.13 7.99 -13.18
N ALA A 292 -15.76 7.30 -12.23
CA ALA A 292 -16.55 7.92 -11.16
C ALA A 292 -15.70 8.44 -9.99
N SER A 293 -14.39 8.22 -10.01
CA SER A 293 -13.50 8.64 -8.91
C SER A 293 -13.33 10.16 -8.90
N ASN A 294 -13.14 10.72 -7.71
CA ASN A 294 -12.95 12.16 -7.55
C ASN A 294 -11.46 12.51 -7.57
N PHE A 295 -11.06 13.30 -8.57
CA PHE A 295 -9.70 13.79 -8.73
C PHE A 295 -9.62 15.23 -8.22
N ARG A 296 -8.72 15.46 -7.27
CA ARG A 296 -8.40 16.79 -6.77
C ARG A 296 -6.95 17.07 -7.03
N VAL A 297 -6.70 18.07 -7.87
CA VAL A 297 -5.35 18.57 -8.13
C VAL A 297 -5.09 19.76 -7.23
N GLN A 298 -3.98 19.73 -6.52
CA GLN A 298 -3.50 20.83 -5.73
C GLN A 298 -2.01 21.02 -6.04
N SER A 299 -1.64 22.17 -6.59
CA SER A 299 -0.21 22.52 -6.68
C SER A 299 0.24 23.04 -5.31
N THR A 300 1.33 22.49 -4.79
CA THR A 300 1.99 22.99 -3.58
C THR A 300 3.49 23.05 -3.77
N SER A 301 3.99 24.20 -4.19
CA SER A 301 5.02 24.98 -3.48
C SER A 301 5.31 26.26 -4.28
N LYS A 302 5.53 27.37 -3.58
CA LYS A 302 6.16 28.56 -4.18
C LYS A 302 7.63 28.21 -4.44
N GLY A 303 7.96 27.70 -5.63
CA GLY A 303 9.34 27.69 -6.13
C GLY A 303 9.89 26.37 -6.71
N MET A 304 9.26 25.21 -6.52
CA MET A 304 9.85 23.91 -6.95
C MET A 304 8.94 23.09 -7.89
N GLY A 305 7.78 23.63 -8.28
CA GLY A 305 6.91 23.09 -9.33
C GLY A 305 6.02 21.91 -8.92
N GLU A 306 6.04 21.45 -7.67
CA GLU A 306 5.36 20.22 -7.21
C GLU A 306 3.86 20.19 -7.50
N SER A 307 3.42 19.03 -7.99
CA SER A 307 2.01 18.74 -8.22
C SER A 307 1.57 17.60 -7.32
N PHE A 308 0.49 17.85 -6.57
CA PHE A 308 -0.15 16.87 -5.73
C PHE A 308 -1.51 16.51 -6.31
N ILE A 309 -1.75 15.22 -6.50
CA ILE A 309 -3.02 14.69 -6.98
C ILE A 309 -3.59 13.80 -5.89
N ARG A 310 -4.81 14.08 -5.47
CA ARG A 310 -5.60 13.18 -4.63
C ARG A 310 -6.65 12.50 -5.48
N VAL A 311 -6.65 11.17 -5.43
CA VAL A 311 -7.67 10.32 -6.05
C VAL A 311 -8.50 9.68 -4.95
N ASP A 312 -9.78 10.02 -4.88
CA ASP A 312 -10.73 9.29 -4.04
C ASP A 312 -11.46 8.27 -4.92
N LEU A 313 -11.03 7.00 -4.85
CA LEU A 313 -11.64 5.91 -5.60
C LEU A 313 -13.10 5.74 -5.21
N ALA A 314 -13.97 5.60 -6.22
CA ALA A 314 -15.43 5.48 -6.06
C ALA A 314 -15.88 4.11 -5.51
N VAL A 315 -15.25 3.68 -4.43
CA VAL A 315 -15.53 2.45 -3.69
C VAL A 315 -15.86 2.82 -2.26
N ASN A 316 -16.97 2.27 -1.76
CA ASN A 316 -17.37 2.44 -0.38
C ASN A 316 -16.40 1.71 0.56
N SER A 317 -15.82 2.43 1.52
CA SER A 317 -14.94 1.81 2.53
C SER A 317 -15.62 0.68 3.32
N GLU A 318 -16.95 0.72 3.43
CA GLU A 318 -17.73 -0.33 4.10
C GLU A 318 -17.58 -1.71 3.43
N GLU A 319 -17.27 -1.79 2.14
CA GLU A 319 -17.07 -3.08 1.47
C GLU A 319 -15.86 -3.85 2.01
N ILE A 320 -14.79 -3.14 2.40
CA ILE A 320 -13.64 -3.74 3.10
C ILE A 320 -14.03 -4.12 4.53
N TRP A 321 -14.81 -3.27 5.21
CA TRP A 321 -15.25 -3.55 6.58
C TRP A 321 -16.16 -4.76 6.69
N LYS A 322 -17.00 -5.04 5.69
CA LYS A 322 -17.81 -6.27 5.63
C LYS A 322 -16.95 -7.53 5.72
N ILE A 323 -15.86 -7.60 4.95
CA ILE A 323 -14.93 -8.73 4.96
C ILE A 323 -14.28 -8.87 6.34
N ILE A 324 -13.79 -7.75 6.89
CA ILE A 324 -13.10 -7.74 8.19
C ILE A 324 -14.04 -8.14 9.33
N ARG A 325 -15.27 -7.61 9.34
CA ARG A 325 -16.27 -7.95 10.35
C ARG A 325 -16.66 -9.42 10.25
N ALA A 326 -16.81 -9.98 9.06
CA ALA A 326 -17.07 -11.41 8.90
C ALA A 326 -15.98 -12.26 9.59
N VAL A 327 -14.71 -11.91 9.40
CA VAL A 327 -13.56 -12.64 9.98
C VAL A 327 -13.40 -12.39 11.49
N MET A 328 -13.80 -11.22 11.99
CA MET A 328 -13.48 -10.74 13.35
C MET A 328 -14.70 -10.45 14.25
N SER A 329 -15.91 -10.85 13.88
CA SER A 329 -17.08 -10.85 14.77
C SER A 329 -17.27 -12.22 15.40
N GLU A 330 -17.99 -12.31 16.53
CA GLU A 330 -18.53 -13.60 16.98
C GLU A 330 -19.75 -13.98 16.15
#